data_AF-A0A176EY47-F1
#
_entry.id   AF-A0A176EY47-F1
#
_cell.length_a   1.000
_cell.length_b   1.000
_cell.length_c   1.000
_cell.angle_alpha   90.00
_cell.angle_beta   90.00
_cell.angle_gamma   90.00
#
_symmetry.space_group_name_H-M   'P 1'
#
loop_
_entity.id
_entity.type
_entity.pdbx_description
1 polymer ?
#
loop_
_entity_poly.entity_id
_entity_poly.type
_entity_poly.pdbx_seq_one_letter_code
_entity_poly.pdbx_strand_id
1 'polypeptide(L)'
;MDVLFVLPDSVYARFFLRSGNKQSQLLQEVKSVLANTFNNTQIKGDGPVVVVPFSAYNLELVPAFSLLNGQHWICMTENGGYYKNADYKAEADLIQSSNEATNGKTRHLIRMMKRWQAYCNVPIKSFWIELIAVEFLNTWEHRKKGMTWYDWMVRDFLIYLESKPHAYLYAPGTYEMMYIGDAWLSKAKTARQIAIMACGYEADFPITAGNEWQKIFGTDIPKFL
;
A
#
# COMPACT_ATOMS: atom_id res chain seq x y z
N MET A 1 -6.93 -1.11 7.53
CA MET A 1 -8.14 -0.91 6.71
C MET A 1 -8.33 0.58 6.67
N ASP A 2 -8.38 1.14 5.48
CA ASP A 2 -8.26 2.59 5.33
C ASP A 2 -9.63 3.11 4.94
N VAL A 3 -10.13 4.08 5.70
CA VAL A 3 -11.46 4.65 5.51
C VAL A 3 -11.32 6.14 5.31
N LEU A 4 -11.62 6.60 4.10
CA LEU A 4 -11.78 8.02 3.82
C LEU A 4 -13.08 8.51 4.44
N PHE A 5 -12.99 9.45 5.38
CA PHE A 5 -14.15 10.04 6.04
C PHE A 5 -14.31 11.48 5.60
N VAL A 6 -15.24 11.70 4.65
CA VAL A 6 -15.54 13.03 4.12
C VAL A 6 -16.33 13.82 5.16
N LEU A 7 -15.73 14.91 5.65
CA LEU A 7 -16.32 15.81 6.62
C LEU A 7 -17.13 16.91 5.93
N PRO A 8 -18.19 17.42 6.57
CA PRO A 8 -18.95 18.56 6.05
C PRO A 8 -18.10 19.84 5.92
N ASP A 9 -18.42 20.69 4.95
CA ASP A 9 -17.75 21.98 4.72
C ASP A 9 -17.77 22.90 5.94
N SER A 10 -18.80 22.81 6.79
CA SER A 10 -18.87 23.56 8.05
C SER A 10 -17.74 23.21 9.01
N VAL A 11 -17.26 21.97 8.98
CA VAL A 11 -16.08 21.55 9.76
C VAL A 11 -14.83 22.21 9.19
N TYR A 12 -14.66 22.23 7.87
CA TYR A 12 -13.55 22.94 7.24
C TYR A 12 -13.54 24.42 7.64
N ALA A 13 -14.67 25.12 7.48
CA ALA A 13 -14.80 26.54 7.80
C ALA A 13 -14.45 26.83 9.28
N ARG A 14 -14.89 25.98 10.21
CA ARG A 14 -14.56 26.11 11.65
C ARG A 14 -13.06 25.97 11.91
N PHE A 15 -12.38 25.04 11.25
CA PHE A 15 -10.94 24.84 11.42
C PHE A 15 -10.13 25.91 10.71
N PHE A 16 -10.58 26.39 9.55
CA PHE A 16 -9.94 27.46 8.79
C PHE A 16 -9.73 28.72 9.62
N LEU A 17 -10.66 29.05 10.52
CA LEU A 17 -10.56 30.21 11.41
C LEU A 17 -9.59 30.05 12.59
N ARG A 18 -9.09 28.84 12.85
CA ARG A 18 -8.13 28.59 13.94
C ARG A 18 -6.72 29.04 13.56
N SER A 19 -5.89 29.26 14.57
CA SER A 19 -4.45 29.52 14.43
C SER A 19 -3.62 28.25 14.66
N GLY A 20 -2.36 28.27 14.22
CA GLY A 20 -1.44 27.14 14.37
C GLY A 20 -1.73 25.98 13.42
N ASN A 21 -1.29 24.78 13.79
CA ASN A 21 -1.43 23.58 12.96
C ASN A 21 -2.88 23.04 13.02
N LYS A 22 -3.71 23.50 12.09
CA LYS A 22 -5.16 23.22 12.03
C LYS A 22 -5.43 21.75 11.74
N GLN A 23 -4.56 21.12 10.95
CA GLN A 23 -4.64 19.72 10.55
C GLN A 23 -4.39 18.78 11.73
N SER A 24 -3.36 19.07 12.52
CA SER A 24 -3.11 18.35 13.78
C SER A 24 -4.29 18.51 14.75
N GLN A 25 -4.80 19.75 14.90
CA GLN A 25 -5.98 19.98 15.73
C GLN A 25 -7.22 19.20 15.24
N LEU A 26 -7.42 19.06 13.92
CA LEU A 26 -8.53 18.28 13.38
C LEU A 26 -8.39 16.80 13.71
N LEU A 27 -7.19 16.23 13.50
CA LEU A 27 -6.92 14.83 13.85
C LEU A 27 -7.08 14.59 15.35
N GLN A 28 -6.68 15.53 16.21
CA GLN A 28 -6.92 15.43 17.66
C GLN A 28 -8.41 15.48 18.01
N GLU A 29 -9.20 16.32 17.32
CA GLU A 29 -10.64 16.39 17.56
C GLU A 29 -11.32 15.08 17.14
N VAL A 30 -10.99 14.55 15.95
CA VAL A 30 -11.49 13.24 15.48
C VAL A 30 -11.09 12.12 16.44
N LYS A 31 -9.82 12.08 16.88
CA LYS A 31 -9.35 11.14 17.90
C LYS A 31 -10.17 11.24 19.18
N SER A 32 -10.44 12.46 19.66
CA SER A 32 -11.19 12.68 20.91
C SER A 32 -12.63 12.18 20.79
N VAL A 33 -13.28 12.42 19.65
CA VAL A 33 -14.64 11.92 19.38
C VAL A 33 -14.67 10.38 19.37
N LEU A 34 -13.71 9.74 18.69
CA LEU A 34 -13.63 8.28 18.64
C LEU A 34 -13.28 7.68 20.02
N ALA A 35 -12.42 8.34 20.79
CA ALA A 35 -12.04 7.89 22.13
C ALA A 35 -13.21 7.91 23.13
N ASN A 36 -14.22 8.77 22.93
CA ASN A 36 -15.46 8.76 23.73
C ASN A 36 -16.40 7.60 23.38
N THR A 37 -16.22 6.99 22.21
CA THR A 37 -17.02 5.84 21.75
C THR A 37 -16.29 4.53 22.05
N PHE A 38 -14.97 4.51 21.88
CA PHE A 38 -14.11 3.34 22.04
C PHE A 38 -13.14 3.54 23.21
N ASN A 39 -13.67 3.68 24.43
CA ASN A 39 -12.93 4.11 25.62
C ASN A 39 -11.75 3.20 26.01
N ASN A 40 -11.78 1.92 25.61
CA ASN A 40 -10.73 0.94 25.89
C ASN A 40 -9.72 0.78 24.75
N THR A 41 -9.80 1.60 23.70
CA THR A 41 -8.96 1.51 22.51
C THR A 41 -7.90 2.61 22.51
N GLN A 42 -6.62 2.25 22.34
CA GLN A 42 -5.52 3.21 22.26
C GLN A 42 -5.46 3.89 20.88
N ILE A 43 -6.29 4.92 20.70
CA ILE A 43 -6.38 5.68 19.45
C ILE A 43 -5.21 6.67 19.36
N LYS A 44 -4.55 6.72 18.19
CA LYS A 44 -3.44 7.66 17.91
C LYS A 44 -3.61 8.35 16.56
N GLY A 45 -3.08 9.56 16.44
CA GLY A 45 -2.84 10.18 15.13
C GLY A 45 -1.51 9.70 14.56
N ASP A 46 -1.45 9.43 13.26
CA ASP A 46 -0.26 8.98 12.56
C ASP A 46 -0.24 9.57 11.13
N GLY A 47 0.64 10.55 10.87
CA GLY A 47 0.65 11.27 9.60
C GLY A 47 -0.73 11.88 9.28
N PRO A 48 -1.38 11.48 8.16
CA PRO A 48 -2.70 11.98 7.78
C PRO A 48 -3.89 11.20 8.37
N VAL A 49 -3.65 10.18 9.21
CA VAL A 49 -4.71 9.28 9.68
C VAL A 49 -4.90 9.31 11.19
N VAL A 50 -6.09 8.90 11.62
CA VAL A 50 -6.39 8.48 13.00
C VAL A 50 -6.47 6.96 13.02
N VAL A 51 -5.51 6.33 13.69
CA VAL A 51 -5.42 4.87 13.83
C VAL A 51 -6.24 4.42 15.03
N VAL A 52 -7.20 3.54 14.78
CA VAL A 52 -8.06 2.87 15.75
C VAL A 52 -7.73 1.38 15.74
N PRO A 53 -6.93 0.89 16.69
CA PRO A 53 -6.53 -0.52 16.74
C PRO A 53 -7.65 -1.38 17.33
N PHE A 54 -8.34 -2.16 16.49
CA PHE A 54 -9.23 -3.23 16.95
C PHE A 54 -8.44 -4.55 17.08
N SER A 55 -8.99 -5.52 17.83
CA SER A 55 -8.33 -6.80 18.09
C SER A 55 -8.01 -7.60 16.82
N ALA A 56 -8.87 -7.50 15.80
CA ALA A 56 -8.72 -8.23 14.54
C ALA A 56 -7.98 -7.42 13.46
N TYR A 57 -8.01 -6.09 13.50
CA TYR A 57 -7.43 -5.23 12.48
C TYR A 57 -7.25 -3.79 12.97
N ASN A 58 -6.33 -3.05 12.32
CA ASN A 58 -6.22 -1.61 12.48
C ASN A 58 -7.15 -0.89 11.49
N LEU A 59 -7.97 0.01 11.97
CA LEU A 59 -8.71 0.98 11.16
C LEU A 59 -7.89 2.27 11.08
N GLU A 60 -7.58 2.73 9.88
CA GLU A 60 -6.92 4.00 9.61
C GLU A 60 -7.97 4.93 9.00
N LEU A 61 -8.49 5.85 9.82
CA LEU A 61 -9.48 6.81 9.37
C LEU A 61 -8.77 8.06 8.84
N VAL A 62 -9.03 8.43 7.59
CA VAL A 62 -8.47 9.61 6.93
C VAL A 62 -9.56 10.69 6.86
N PRO A 63 -9.54 11.73 7.71
CA PRO A 63 -10.47 12.84 7.55
C PRO A 63 -10.14 13.61 6.28
N ALA A 64 -11.19 13.90 5.50
CA ALA A 64 -11.04 14.56 4.21
C ALA A 64 -12.14 15.58 3.95
N PHE A 65 -11.86 16.51 3.03
CA PHE A 65 -12.85 17.45 2.51
C PHE A 65 -12.94 17.28 1.00
N SER A 66 -14.16 17.20 0.46
CA SER A 66 -14.36 17.06 -0.98
C SER A 66 -14.05 18.36 -1.72
N LEU A 67 -13.47 18.23 -2.91
CA LEU A 67 -13.22 19.31 -3.85
C LEU A 67 -14.19 19.23 -5.03
N LEU A 68 -14.41 20.35 -5.71
CA LEU A 68 -15.36 20.43 -6.82
C LEU A 68 -15.01 19.52 -8.01
N ASN A 69 -13.73 19.16 -8.16
CA ASN A 69 -13.24 18.27 -9.21
C ASN A 69 -13.31 16.78 -8.84
N GLY A 70 -13.94 16.43 -7.71
CA GLY A 70 -14.06 15.05 -7.23
C GLY A 70 -12.86 14.54 -6.42
N GLN A 71 -11.79 15.34 -6.32
CA GLN A 71 -10.64 15.05 -5.46
C GLN A 71 -10.94 15.43 -4.00
N HIS A 72 -9.97 15.16 -3.13
CA HIS A 72 -10.10 15.42 -1.70
C HIS A 72 -8.89 16.18 -1.17
N TRP A 73 -9.13 17.03 -0.17
CA TRP A 73 -8.08 17.49 0.74
C TRP A 73 -7.96 16.56 1.93
N ILE A 74 -6.76 16.02 2.13
CA ILE A 74 -6.38 15.28 3.34
C ILE A 74 -5.46 16.12 4.22
N CYS A 75 -5.49 15.85 5.52
CA CYS A 75 -4.72 16.59 6.51
C CYS A 75 -3.30 16.07 6.63
N MET A 76 -2.31 16.87 6.24
CA MET A 76 -0.90 16.61 6.55
C MET A 76 -0.51 17.42 7.78
N THR A 77 0.25 16.81 8.71
CA THR A 77 0.55 17.41 10.03
C THR A 77 1.98 17.92 10.17
N GLU A 78 2.88 17.48 9.29
CA GLU A 78 4.25 17.92 9.24
C GLU A 78 4.38 19.39 8.81
N ASN A 79 5.52 20.01 9.13
CA ASN A 79 5.88 21.36 8.66
C ASN A 79 4.83 22.45 8.95
N GLY A 80 4.15 22.37 10.10
CA GLY A 80 3.12 23.34 10.49
C GLY A 80 1.71 23.02 9.99
N GLY A 81 1.56 21.95 9.21
CA GLY A 81 0.28 21.44 8.73
C GLY A 81 -0.17 22.07 7.42
N TYR A 82 -0.69 21.24 6.51
CA TYR A 82 -1.22 21.68 5.23
C TYR A 82 -2.25 20.67 4.69
N TYR A 83 -3.07 21.12 3.75
CA TYR A 83 -3.96 20.22 3.01
C TYR A 83 -3.27 19.72 1.76
N LYS A 84 -3.35 18.41 1.54
CA LYS A 84 -2.79 17.74 0.37
C LYS A 84 -3.93 17.22 -0.52
N ASN A 85 -3.81 17.39 -1.83
CA ASN A 85 -4.76 16.80 -2.77
C ASN A 85 -4.55 15.28 -2.84
N ALA A 86 -5.64 14.52 -2.82
CA ALA A 86 -5.67 13.09 -3.02
C ALA A 86 -6.87 12.69 -3.90
N ASP A 87 -6.72 11.64 -4.70
CA ASP A 87 -7.79 11.11 -5.55
C ASP A 87 -7.94 9.59 -5.32
N TYR A 88 -8.58 9.27 -4.20
CA TYR A 88 -8.85 7.88 -3.81
C TYR A 88 -9.69 7.12 -4.83
N LYS A 89 -10.52 7.82 -5.61
CA LYS A 89 -11.29 7.20 -6.69
C LYS A 89 -10.37 6.79 -7.83
N ALA A 90 -9.48 7.68 -8.29
CA ALA A 90 -8.51 7.34 -9.32
C ALA A 90 -7.58 6.19 -8.89
N GLU A 91 -7.17 6.17 -7.62
CA GLU A 91 -6.38 5.06 -7.05
C GLU A 91 -7.14 3.73 -7.09
N ALA A 92 -8.40 3.72 -6.63
CA ALA A 92 -9.24 2.53 -6.65
C ALA A 92 -9.54 2.04 -8.08
N ASP A 93 -9.84 2.97 -9.00
CA ASP A 93 -10.17 2.69 -10.39
C ASP A 93 -8.95 2.11 -11.14
N LEU A 94 -7.73 2.61 -10.86
CA LEU A 94 -6.48 2.08 -11.43
C LEU A 94 -6.27 0.60 -11.05
N ILE A 95 -6.40 0.29 -9.76
CA ILE A 95 -6.22 -1.08 -9.25
C ILE A 95 -7.33 -1.99 -9.77
N GLN A 96 -8.58 -1.51 -9.79
CA GLN A 96 -9.71 -2.28 -10.30
C GLN A 96 -9.53 -2.62 -11.79
N SER A 97 -9.20 -1.63 -12.62
CA SER A 97 -8.99 -1.82 -14.06
C SER A 97 -7.85 -2.79 -14.35
N SER A 98 -6.73 -2.64 -13.65
CA SER A 98 -5.59 -3.57 -13.77
C SER A 98 -5.96 -4.99 -13.32
N ASN A 99 -6.73 -5.12 -12.24
CA ASN A 99 -7.16 -6.40 -11.71
C ASN A 99 -8.11 -7.13 -12.67
N GLU A 100 -9.05 -6.42 -13.28
CA GLU A 100 -9.92 -6.96 -14.32
C GLU A 100 -9.12 -7.41 -15.56
N ALA A 101 -8.21 -6.56 -16.03
CA ALA A 101 -7.38 -6.85 -17.20
C ALA A 101 -6.43 -8.05 -17.01
N THR A 102 -6.10 -8.38 -15.76
CA THR A 102 -5.16 -9.46 -15.41
C THR A 102 -5.84 -10.69 -14.80
N ASN A 103 -7.17 -10.74 -14.82
CA ASN A 103 -7.98 -11.80 -14.21
C ASN A 103 -7.61 -12.04 -12.72
N GLY A 104 -7.64 -10.98 -11.93
CA GLY A 104 -7.41 -11.01 -10.47
C GLY A 104 -5.96 -10.92 -10.01
N LYS A 105 -4.98 -11.01 -10.92
CA LYS A 105 -3.55 -11.10 -10.52
C LYS A 105 -3.04 -9.85 -9.84
N THR A 106 -3.51 -8.67 -10.22
CA THR A 106 -3.07 -7.41 -9.58
C THR A 106 -3.27 -7.46 -8.08
N ARG A 107 -4.48 -7.77 -7.60
CA ARG A 107 -4.74 -7.87 -6.16
C ARG A 107 -3.95 -9.00 -5.50
N HIS A 108 -3.75 -10.12 -6.19
CA HIS A 108 -2.97 -11.24 -5.64
C HIS A 108 -1.48 -10.89 -5.49
N LEU A 109 -0.87 -10.30 -6.52
CA LEU A 109 0.52 -9.86 -6.49
C LEU A 109 0.74 -8.82 -5.40
N ILE A 110 -0.13 -7.81 -5.31
CA ILE A 110 -0.07 -6.79 -4.25
C ILE A 110 -0.10 -7.44 -2.87
N ARG A 111 -1.02 -8.38 -2.63
CA ARG A 111 -1.12 -9.08 -1.33
C ARG A 111 0.16 -9.85 -1.01
N MET A 112 0.69 -10.61 -1.96
CA MET A 112 1.95 -11.35 -1.77
C MET A 112 3.11 -10.38 -1.48
N MET A 113 3.23 -9.30 -2.24
CA MET A 113 4.36 -8.36 -2.08
C MET A 113 4.25 -7.52 -0.81
N LYS A 114 3.04 -7.19 -0.35
CA LYS A 114 2.83 -6.60 0.99
C LYS A 114 3.16 -7.60 2.10
N ARG A 115 2.91 -8.90 1.90
CA ARG A 115 3.36 -9.92 2.85
C ARG A 115 4.88 -9.99 2.91
N TRP A 116 5.56 -9.99 1.77
CA TRP A 116 7.02 -9.90 1.72
C TRP A 116 7.56 -8.63 2.39
N GLN A 117 6.96 -7.48 2.10
CA GLN A 117 7.31 -6.20 2.71
C GLN A 117 7.24 -6.27 4.24
N ALA A 118 6.15 -6.79 4.79
CA ALA A 118 5.96 -6.94 6.23
C ALA A 118 6.93 -7.97 6.83
N TYR A 119 7.01 -9.18 6.25
CA TYR A 119 7.81 -10.28 6.78
C TYR A 119 9.32 -9.99 6.74
N CYS A 120 9.80 -9.39 5.66
CA CYS A 120 11.20 -9.05 5.48
C CYS A 120 11.56 -7.63 5.94
N ASN A 121 10.62 -6.86 6.54
CA ASN A 121 10.82 -5.47 6.95
C ASN A 121 11.41 -4.59 5.82
N VAL A 122 10.78 -4.60 4.65
CA VAL A 122 11.28 -3.90 3.46
C VAL A 122 10.89 -2.41 3.54
N PRO A 123 11.86 -1.47 3.47
CA PRO A 123 11.59 -0.04 3.58
C PRO A 123 11.10 0.55 2.24
N ILE A 124 9.97 0.04 1.75
CA ILE A 124 9.24 0.55 0.59
C ILE A 124 7.79 0.80 1.02
N LYS A 125 7.14 1.87 0.55
CA LYS A 125 5.74 2.14 0.92
C LYS A 125 4.81 1.15 0.23
N SER A 126 3.77 0.71 0.95
CA SER A 126 2.73 -0.19 0.43
C SER A 126 2.08 0.35 -0.85
N PHE A 127 1.83 1.65 -0.89
CA PHE A 127 1.29 2.33 -2.07
C PHE A 127 2.22 2.24 -3.29
N TRP A 128 3.53 2.30 -3.10
CA TRP A 128 4.49 2.16 -4.20
C TRP A 128 4.50 0.73 -4.76
N ILE A 129 4.36 -0.29 -3.90
CA ILE A 129 4.20 -1.69 -4.34
C ILE A 129 2.97 -1.82 -5.26
N GLU A 130 1.86 -1.16 -4.90
CA GLU A 130 0.63 -1.20 -5.71
C GLU A 130 0.82 -0.61 -7.10
N LEU A 131 1.41 0.59 -7.20
CA LEU A 131 1.66 1.24 -8.49
C LEU A 131 2.65 0.43 -9.35
N ILE A 132 3.74 -0.04 -8.75
CA ILE A 132 4.76 -0.85 -9.47
C ILE A 132 4.15 -2.18 -9.93
N ALA A 133 3.26 -2.80 -9.15
CA ALA A 133 2.57 -4.02 -9.55
C ALA A 133 1.65 -3.80 -10.76
N VAL A 134 0.94 -2.68 -10.80
CA VAL A 134 0.13 -2.29 -11.97
C VAL A 134 1.00 -2.09 -13.21
N GLU A 135 2.12 -1.35 -13.08
CA GLU A 135 3.06 -1.13 -14.18
C GLU A 135 3.65 -2.45 -14.70
N PHE A 136 4.12 -3.31 -13.79
CA PHE A 136 4.69 -4.62 -14.13
C PHE A 136 3.68 -5.51 -14.86
N LEU A 137 2.47 -5.66 -14.31
CA LEU A 137 1.45 -6.53 -14.93
C LEU A 137 0.94 -5.99 -16.26
N ASN A 138 1.10 -4.70 -16.53
CA ASN A 138 0.80 -4.13 -17.84
C ASN A 138 1.79 -4.59 -18.92
N THR A 139 3.01 -4.97 -18.55
CA THR A 139 4.06 -5.41 -19.49
C THR A 139 4.39 -6.90 -19.37
N TRP A 140 3.93 -7.58 -18.31
CA TRP A 140 4.23 -8.98 -18.08
C TRP A 140 3.53 -9.91 -19.07
N GLU A 141 4.32 -10.71 -19.80
CA GLU A 141 3.88 -11.58 -20.89
C GLU A 141 2.81 -12.60 -20.45
N HIS A 142 2.94 -13.11 -19.23
CA HIS A 142 2.08 -14.19 -18.72
C HIS A 142 0.86 -13.68 -17.92
N ARG A 143 0.54 -12.38 -17.98
CA ARG A 143 -0.57 -11.76 -17.22
C ARG A 143 -1.95 -12.41 -17.43
N LYS A 144 -2.17 -13.09 -18.56
CA LYS A 144 -3.43 -13.83 -18.85
C LYS A 144 -3.37 -15.32 -18.51
N LYS A 145 -2.22 -15.85 -18.07
CA LYS A 145 -2.06 -17.27 -17.73
C LYS A 145 -2.71 -17.61 -16.38
N GLY A 146 -2.84 -18.90 -16.11
CA GLY A 146 -3.46 -19.44 -14.89
C GLY A 146 -2.55 -19.37 -13.67
N MET A 147 -2.96 -20.05 -12.59
CA MET A 147 -2.26 -20.05 -11.29
C MET A 147 -0.88 -20.71 -11.32
N THR A 148 -0.61 -21.59 -12.27
CA THR A 148 0.70 -22.27 -12.39
C THR A 148 1.86 -21.34 -12.76
N TRP A 149 1.61 -20.04 -12.91
CA TRP A 149 2.61 -19.01 -13.24
C TRP A 149 2.83 -18.02 -12.10
N TYR A 150 2.25 -18.25 -10.91
CA TYR A 150 2.40 -17.33 -9.77
C TYR A 150 3.84 -17.27 -9.24
N ASP A 151 4.56 -18.38 -9.27
CA ASP A 151 5.99 -18.50 -8.98
C ASP A 151 6.80 -17.56 -9.90
N TRP A 152 6.58 -17.64 -11.21
CA TRP A 152 7.21 -16.78 -12.20
C TRP A 152 6.76 -15.33 -12.06
N MET A 153 5.49 -15.08 -11.72
CA MET A 153 4.99 -13.72 -11.50
C MET A 153 5.74 -13.02 -10.36
N VAL A 154 5.97 -13.73 -9.24
CA VAL A 154 6.72 -13.18 -8.11
C VAL A 154 8.18 -12.96 -8.49
N ARG A 155 8.83 -13.95 -9.12
CA ARG A 155 10.21 -13.86 -9.59
C ARG A 155 10.40 -12.65 -10.52
N ASP A 156 9.55 -12.53 -11.52
CA ASP A 156 9.64 -11.51 -12.56
C ASP A 156 9.27 -10.13 -12.03
N PHE A 157 8.32 -10.03 -11.09
CA PHE A 157 8.04 -8.78 -10.39
C PHE A 157 9.27 -8.29 -9.61
N LEU A 158 9.97 -9.19 -8.90
CA LEU A 158 11.17 -8.83 -8.15
C LEU A 158 12.31 -8.40 -9.08
N ILE A 159 12.44 -9.04 -10.26
CA ILE A 159 13.36 -8.59 -11.33
C ILE A 159 12.98 -7.19 -11.81
N TYR A 160 11.69 -6.95 -12.09
CA TYR A 160 11.20 -5.65 -12.53
C TYR A 160 11.44 -4.57 -11.48
N LEU A 161 11.15 -4.86 -10.21
CA LEU A 161 11.35 -3.96 -9.08
C LEU A 161 12.83 -3.55 -8.98
N GLU A 162 13.79 -4.46 -9.15
CA GLU A 162 15.23 -4.13 -9.14
C GLU A 162 15.67 -3.13 -10.22
N SER A 163 14.89 -2.91 -11.27
CA SER A 163 15.15 -1.88 -12.29
C SER A 163 14.71 -0.46 -11.89
N LYS A 164 14.04 -0.31 -10.74
CA LYS A 164 13.43 0.94 -10.27
C LYS A 164 14.17 1.75 -9.19
N PRO A 165 15.43 1.50 -8.77
CA PRO A 165 16.12 2.38 -7.81
C PRO A 165 16.09 3.84 -8.26
N HIS A 166 15.81 4.76 -7.32
CA HIS A 166 15.74 6.19 -7.58
C HIS A 166 14.69 6.62 -8.62
N ALA A 167 13.72 5.74 -8.93
CA ALA A 167 12.64 6.08 -9.84
C ALA A 167 11.66 7.09 -9.22
N TYR A 168 10.85 7.68 -10.11
CA TYR A 168 9.70 8.48 -9.76
C TYR A 168 8.42 7.74 -10.13
N LEU A 169 7.47 7.73 -9.21
CA LEU A 169 6.10 7.27 -9.43
C LEU A 169 5.16 8.49 -9.42
N TYR A 170 3.97 8.33 -9.98
CA TYR A 170 2.96 9.38 -10.01
C TYR A 170 1.68 8.91 -9.35
N ALA A 171 1.16 9.72 -8.42
CA ALA A 171 -0.10 9.42 -7.77
C ALA A 171 -1.25 9.49 -8.80
N PRO A 172 -2.13 8.49 -8.86
CA PRO A 172 -3.28 8.51 -9.77
C PRO A 172 -4.17 9.74 -9.51
N GLY A 173 -4.67 10.35 -10.59
CA GLY A 173 -5.59 11.49 -10.54
C GLY A 173 -4.93 12.85 -10.20
N THR A 174 -4.00 12.90 -9.25
CA THR A 174 -3.31 14.15 -8.86
C THR A 174 -2.01 14.38 -9.62
N TYR A 175 -1.41 13.32 -10.17
CA TYR A 175 -0.09 13.32 -10.81
C TYR A 175 1.04 13.85 -9.91
N GLU A 176 0.86 13.76 -8.59
CA GLU A 176 1.92 14.08 -7.65
C GLU A 176 3.12 13.15 -7.89
N MET A 177 4.27 13.75 -8.14
CA MET A 177 5.53 13.03 -8.33
C MET A 177 6.08 12.55 -6.98
N MET A 178 6.37 11.26 -6.87
CA MET A 178 6.89 10.61 -5.66
C MET A 178 8.23 9.92 -5.96
N TYR A 179 9.28 10.34 -5.25
CA TYR A 179 10.60 9.72 -5.35
C TYR A 179 10.73 8.50 -4.42
N ILE A 180 11.12 7.33 -4.96
CA ILE A 180 11.09 6.06 -4.21
C ILE A 180 12.43 5.64 -3.60
N GLY A 181 13.53 6.34 -3.92
CA GLY A 181 14.87 6.01 -3.43
C GLY A 181 15.30 4.57 -3.74
N ASP A 182 16.21 4.02 -2.93
CA ASP A 182 16.83 2.70 -3.13
C ASP A 182 16.98 1.87 -1.84
N ALA A 183 16.49 2.36 -0.69
CA ALA A 183 16.64 1.69 0.61
C ALA A 183 16.09 0.24 0.63
N TRP A 184 15.15 -0.08 -0.26
CA TRP A 184 14.53 -1.40 -0.42
C TRP A 184 15.33 -2.36 -1.31
N LEU A 185 16.30 -1.87 -2.08
CA LEU A 185 16.96 -2.59 -3.17
C LEU A 185 17.70 -3.85 -2.69
N SER A 186 18.41 -3.77 -1.55
CA SER A 186 19.16 -4.91 -1.02
C SER A 186 18.23 -6.09 -0.70
N LYS A 187 17.08 -5.82 -0.08
CA LYS A 187 16.07 -6.83 0.24
C LYS A 187 15.37 -7.36 -1.02
N ALA A 188 15.12 -6.51 -2.02
CA ALA A 188 14.60 -6.96 -3.31
C ALA A 188 15.57 -7.94 -4.01
N LYS A 189 16.88 -7.64 -4.00
CA LYS A 189 17.93 -8.52 -4.53
C LYS A 189 17.97 -9.89 -3.87
N THR A 190 17.88 -9.92 -2.54
CA THR A 190 17.81 -11.18 -1.78
C THR A 190 16.54 -11.95 -2.13
N ALA A 191 15.38 -11.30 -2.13
CA ALA A 191 14.12 -11.95 -2.46
C ALA A 191 14.11 -12.50 -3.89
N ARG A 192 14.66 -11.77 -4.87
CA ARG A 192 14.80 -12.24 -6.25
C ARG A 192 15.62 -13.52 -6.33
N GLN A 193 16.79 -13.55 -5.69
CA GLN A 193 17.66 -14.73 -5.69
C GLN A 193 16.93 -15.95 -5.11
N ILE A 194 16.21 -15.76 -4.00
CA ILE A 194 15.39 -16.79 -3.39
C ILE A 194 14.28 -17.25 -4.34
N ALA A 195 13.57 -16.33 -5.00
CA ALA A 195 12.50 -16.66 -5.94
C ALA A 195 13.01 -17.44 -7.16
N ILE A 196 14.20 -17.10 -7.68
CA ILE A 196 14.85 -17.87 -8.77
C ILE A 196 15.15 -19.30 -8.32
N MET A 197 15.74 -19.47 -7.12
CA MET A 197 16.01 -20.79 -6.57
C MET A 197 14.72 -21.59 -6.35
N ALA A 198 13.69 -20.97 -5.76
CA ALA A 198 12.41 -21.60 -5.51
C ALA A 198 11.78 -22.12 -6.81
N CYS A 199 11.71 -21.28 -7.86
CA CYS A 199 11.21 -21.67 -9.18
C CYS A 199 11.99 -22.86 -9.78
N GLY A 200 13.32 -22.91 -9.56
CA GLY A 200 14.16 -24.02 -10.03
C GLY A 200 13.89 -25.35 -9.32
N TYR A 201 13.29 -25.32 -8.12
CA TYR A 201 12.97 -26.50 -7.33
C TYR A 201 11.51 -26.97 -7.48
N GLU A 202 10.61 -26.18 -8.07
CA GLU A 202 9.17 -26.48 -8.12
C GLU A 202 8.85 -27.86 -8.74
N ALA A 203 9.57 -28.25 -9.79
CA ALA A 203 9.32 -29.51 -10.50
C ALA A 203 9.89 -30.73 -9.78
N ASP A 204 11.13 -30.63 -9.28
CA ASP A 204 11.90 -31.79 -8.81
C ASP A 204 11.94 -31.91 -7.28
N PHE A 205 11.82 -30.79 -6.57
CA PHE A 205 12.00 -30.70 -5.11
C PHE A 205 10.98 -29.74 -4.46
N PRO A 206 9.67 -30.04 -4.50
CA PRO A 206 8.61 -29.12 -4.08
C PRO A 206 8.71 -28.67 -2.62
N ILE A 207 9.15 -29.55 -1.72
CA ILE A 207 9.38 -29.18 -0.30
C ILE A 207 10.52 -28.15 -0.18
N THR A 208 11.57 -28.30 -0.98
CA THR A 208 12.69 -27.35 -1.02
C THR A 208 12.22 -26.02 -1.62
N ALA A 209 11.43 -26.03 -2.68
CA ALA A 209 10.80 -24.84 -3.25
C ALA A 209 9.97 -24.09 -2.19
N GLY A 210 9.11 -24.81 -1.46
CA GLY A 210 8.33 -24.25 -0.37
C GLY A 210 9.17 -23.67 0.76
N ASN A 211 10.28 -24.33 1.14
CA ASN A 211 11.22 -23.78 2.12
C ASN A 211 11.86 -22.46 1.64
N GLU A 212 12.15 -22.32 0.34
CA GLU A 212 12.63 -21.06 -0.22
C GLU A 212 11.54 -19.98 -0.21
N TRP A 213 10.31 -20.29 -0.63
CA TRP A 213 9.20 -19.34 -0.58
C TRP A 213 8.88 -18.84 0.82
N GLN A 214 9.00 -19.68 1.85
CA GLN A 214 8.83 -19.27 3.23
C GLN A 214 9.89 -18.26 3.72
N LYS A 215 11.05 -18.16 3.07
CA LYS A 215 12.03 -17.09 3.37
C LYS A 215 11.54 -15.71 2.89
N ILE A 216 10.64 -15.67 1.91
CA ILE A 216 10.05 -14.43 1.37
C ILE A 216 8.72 -14.11 2.10
N PHE A 217 7.88 -15.11 2.35
CA PHE A 217 6.50 -14.90 2.81
C PHE A 217 6.23 -15.39 4.24
N GLY A 218 7.17 -16.08 4.87
CA GLY A 218 6.95 -16.75 6.16
C GLY A 218 6.06 -17.97 6.04
N THR A 219 5.60 -18.48 7.19
CA THR A 219 4.86 -19.75 7.31
C THR A 219 3.41 -19.70 6.84
N ASP A 220 2.93 -18.53 6.41
CA ASP A 220 1.56 -18.35 5.88
C ASP A 220 1.41 -19.01 4.49
N ILE A 221 2.52 -19.27 3.80
CA ILE A 221 2.56 -20.08 2.57
C ILE A 221 2.94 -21.52 2.95
N PRO A 222 2.22 -22.55 2.47
CA PRO A 222 2.54 -23.93 2.77
C PRO A 222 3.85 -24.36 2.09
N LYS A 223 4.53 -25.37 2.65
CA LYS A 223 5.78 -25.90 2.08
C LYS A 223 5.55 -26.75 0.82
N PHE A 224 4.31 -27.10 0.54
CA PHE A 224 3.87 -27.89 -0.60
C PHE A 224 2.41 -27.51 -0.88
N LEU A 225 2.03 -27.54 -2.16
CA LEU A 225 0.64 -27.46 -2.59
C LEU A 225 0.06 -28.87 -2.77
#